data_AF-A0A382H756-F1
#
_entry.id   AF-A0A382H756-F1
#
_cell.length_a   1.000
_cell.length_b   1.000
_cell.length_c   1.000
_cell.angle_alpha   90.00
_cell.angle_beta   90.00
_cell.angle_gamma   90.00
#
_symmetry.space_group_name_H-M   'P 1'
#
loop_
_entity.id
_entity.type
_entity.pdbx_description
1 polymer ?
#
loop_
_entity_poly.entity_id
_entity_poly.type
_entity_poly.pdbx_seq_one_letter_code
_entity_poly.pdbx_strand_id
1 'polypeptide(L)' 'MSDPPKPEKSDESLCKICGKPVRHHSFQEQQKCAEKLVDDDK' A
#
# COMPACT_ATOMS: atom_id res chain seq x y z
N MET A 1 10.65 34.16 -2.44
CA MET A 1 9.58 33.50 -1.66
C MET A 1 9.74 32.02 -1.91
N SER A 2 10.00 31.23 -0.86
CA SER A 2 10.11 29.78 -0.98
C SER A 2 8.71 29.19 -1.06
N ASP A 3 8.41 28.54 -2.18
CA ASP A 3 7.18 27.78 -2.40
C ASP A 3 7.00 26.75 -1.26
N PRO A 4 5.86 26.68 -0.57
CA PRO A 4 5.66 25.67 0.45
C PRO A 4 5.69 24.29 -0.22
N PRO A 5 6.46 23.31 0.29
CA PRO A 5 6.53 22.00 -0.34
C PRO A 5 5.11 21.48 -0.46
N LYS A 6 4.68 21.18 -1.69
CA LYS A 6 3.39 20.55 -1.96
C LYS A 6 3.24 19.41 -0.96
N PRO A 7 2.09 19.29 -0.26
CA PRO A 7 1.86 18.09 0.50
C PRO A 7 1.89 16.97 -0.53
N GLU A 8 2.91 16.11 -0.46
CA GLU A 8 3.01 14.86 -1.22
C GLU A 8 1.85 13.97 -0.76
N LYS A 9 0.65 14.35 -1.21
CA LYS A 9 -0.57 13.67 -0.89
C LYS A 9 -0.56 12.41 -1.73
N SER A 10 -0.29 11.34 -1.00
CA SER A 10 -0.41 9.95 -1.41
C SER A 10 0.92 9.35 -1.83
N ASP A 11 1.78 9.12 -0.83
CA ASP A 11 2.33 7.77 -0.64
C ASP A 11 1.14 6.81 -0.57
N GLU A 12 0.57 6.50 -1.72
CA GLU A 12 -0.49 5.52 -1.84
C GLU A 12 0.16 4.22 -1.44
N SER A 13 -0.07 3.78 -0.20
CA SER A 13 0.56 2.59 0.33
C SER A 13 0.22 1.44 -0.63
N LEU A 14 1.21 1.02 -1.40
CA LEU A 14 1.06 -0.07 -2.35
C LEU A 14 1.17 -1.37 -1.57
N CYS A 15 0.29 -2.30 -1.87
CA CYS A 15 0.38 -3.63 -1.32
C CYS A 15 1.69 -4.27 -1.81
N LYS A 16 2.55 -4.70 -0.88
CA LYS A 16 3.84 -5.32 -1.21
C LYS A 16 3.71 -6.63 -2.01
N ILE A 17 2.53 -7.26 -1.96
CA ILE A 17 2.27 -8.55 -2.63
C ILE A 17 1.83 -8.38 -4.09
N CYS A 18 1.02 -7.37 -4.39
CA CYS A 18 0.42 -7.22 -5.73
C CYS A 18 0.73 -5.87 -6.39
N GLY A 19 1.44 -4.97 -5.69
CA GLY A 19 1.84 -3.64 -6.18
C GLY A 19 0.69 -2.65 -6.39
N LYS A 20 -0.57 -3.03 -6.11
CA LYS A 20 -1.73 -2.16 -6.25
C LYS A 20 -1.92 -1.30 -4.99
N PRO A 21 -2.53 -0.12 -5.08
CA PRO A 21 -2.85 0.69 -3.91
C PRO A 21 -3.71 -0.10 -2.92
N VAL A 22 -3.37 -0.06 -1.63
CA VAL A 22 -4.09 -0.82 -0.58
C VAL A 22 -5.59 -0.46 -0.58
N ARG A 23 -5.91 0.79 -0.90
CA ARG A 23 -7.28 1.33 -1.00
C ARG A 23 -8.13 0.68 -2.10
N HIS A 24 -7.52 0.09 -3.12
CA HIS A 24 -8.22 -0.59 -4.21
C HIS A 24 -8.50 -2.06 -3.92
N HIS A 25 -7.99 -2.61 -2.81
CA HIS A 25 -8.31 -3.97 -2.43
C HIS A 25 -9.68 -4.06 -1.76
N SER A 26 -10.43 -5.07 -2.18
CA SER A 26 -11.51 -5.60 -1.37
C SER A 26 -10.96 -6.25 -0.07
N PHE A 27 -11.82 -6.39 0.93
CA PHE A 27 -11.44 -7.02 2.22
C PHE A 27 -10.84 -8.42 2.03
N GLN A 28 -11.40 -9.23 1.12
CA GLN A 28 -10.84 -10.54 0.77
C GLN A 28 -9.45 -10.46 0.14
N GLU A 29 -9.21 -9.48 -0.74
CA GLU A 29 -7.89 -9.30 -1.34
C GLU A 29 -6.86 -8.82 -0.32
N GLN A 30 -7.25 -7.97 0.63
CA GLN A 30 -6.39 -7.57 1.73
C GLN A 30 -5.99 -8.78 2.58
N GLN A 31 -6.93 -9.66 2.94
CA GLN A 31 -6.64 -10.89 3.69
C GLN A 31 -5.65 -11.79 2.94
N LYS A 32 -5.90 -12.06 1.66
CA LYS A 32 -5.00 -12.89 0.82
C LYS A 32 -3.60 -12.29 0.70
N CYS A 33 -3.50 -10.97 0.61
CA CYS A 33 -2.21 -10.30 0.58
C CYS A 33 -1.53 -10.34 1.95
N ALA A 34 -2.27 -10.14 3.05
CA ALA A 34 -1.72 -10.23 4.40
C ALA A 34 -1.18 -11.63 4.71
N GLU A 35 -1.90 -12.69 4.32
CA GLU A 35 -1.44 -14.09 4.50
C GLU A 35 -0.12 -14.35 3.78
N LYS A 36 0.03 -13.88 2.54
CA LYS A 36 1.28 -14.01 1.77
C LYS A 36 2.44 -13.21 2.37
N LEU A 37 2.14 -12.10 3.03
CA LEU A 37 3.13 -11.24 3.67
C LEU A 37 3.69 -11.88 4.95
N VAL A 38 2.91 -12.73 5.63
CA VAL A 38 3.35 -13.53 6.78
C VAL A 38 4.22 -14.71 6.34
N ASP A 39 3.98 -15.28 5.16
CA ASP A 39 4.74 -16.43 4.64
C ASP A 39 6.15 -16.04 4.12
N ASP A 40 6.30 -14.81 3.61
CA ASP A 40 7.56 -14.27 3.06
C ASP A 40 8.56 -13.79 4.14
N ASP A 41 8.10 -13.56 5.39
CA ASP A 41 8.94 -13.13 6.53
C ASP A 41 9.58 -14.29 7.31
N LYS A 42 9.56 -15.52 6.76
CA LYS A 42 10.02 -16.74 7.42
C LYS A 42 11.24 -17.38 6.73
#